data_AF-A0A2P2QRY8-F1
#
_entry.id   AF-A0A2P2QRY8-F1
#
_cell.length_a   1.000
_cell.length_b   1.000
_cell.length_c   1.000
_cell.angle_alpha   90.00
_cell.angle_beta   90.00
_cell.angle_gamma   90.00
#
_symmetry.space_group_name_H-M   'P 1'
#
loop_
_entity.id
_entity.type
_entity.pdbx_description
1 polymer ?
#
loop_
_entity_poly.entity_id
_entity_poly.type
_entity_poly.pdbx_seq_one_letter_code
_entity_poly.pdbx_strand_id
1 'polypeptide(L)'
;MIEYANSLQNGILEAYSGILQGFKNSPKTQFLISYAPHILHFLDSLYLEKDMDDVVMKTAIGVLGDLADTLGSSAGPLIQQSLSSKDFLDECLSSEDDMVKESAEWAKLAISRAISV
;
A
#
# COMPACT_ATOMS: atom_id res chain seq x y z
N MET A 1 -12.49 16.80 -13.49
CA MET A 1 -12.99 15.46 -13.11
C MET A 1 -11.88 14.58 -12.58
N ILE A 2 -10.71 14.53 -13.24
CA ILE A 2 -9.52 13.80 -12.75
C ILE A 2 -9.10 14.26 -11.35
N GLU A 3 -9.01 15.58 -11.10
CA GLU A 3 -8.68 16.12 -9.76
C GLU A 3 -9.63 15.65 -8.63
N TYR A 4 -10.92 15.49 -8.95
CA TYR A 4 -11.89 14.98 -7.98
C TYR A 4 -11.71 13.47 -7.75
N ALA A 5 -11.43 12.72 -8.81
CA ALA A 5 -11.13 11.29 -8.71
C ALA A 5 -9.88 11.05 -7.84
N ASN A 6 -8.79 11.77 -8.10
CA ASN A 6 -7.57 11.69 -7.30
C ASN A 6 -7.80 12.09 -5.84
N SER A 7 -8.57 13.16 -5.59
CA SER A 7 -8.92 13.57 -4.23
C SER A 7 -9.73 12.49 -3.49
N LEU A 8 -10.67 11.84 -4.18
CA LEU A 8 -11.44 10.73 -3.63
C LEU A 8 -10.56 9.49 -3.38
N GLN A 9 -9.72 9.12 -4.34
CA GLN A 9 -8.77 8.01 -4.21
C GLN A 9 -7.82 8.24 -3.05
N ASN A 10 -7.23 9.43 -2.93
CA ASN A 10 -6.37 9.78 -1.81
C ASN A 10 -7.11 9.69 -0.47
N GLY A 11 -8.35 10.19 -0.39
CA GLY A 11 -9.17 10.07 0.82
C GLY A 11 -9.47 8.61 1.22
N ILE A 12 -9.71 7.73 0.24
CA ILE A 12 -9.89 6.29 0.46
C ILE A 12 -8.59 5.64 0.96
N LEU A 13 -7.46 5.98 0.34
CA LEU A 13 -6.14 5.47 0.73
C LEU A 13 -5.76 5.90 2.15
N GLU A 14 -5.97 7.17 2.51
CA GLU A 14 -5.76 7.67 3.87
C GLU A 14 -6.66 6.96 4.89
N ALA A 15 -7.91 6.67 4.54
CA ALA A 15 -8.81 5.90 5.40
C ALA A 15 -8.28 4.46 5.60
N TYR A 16 -7.78 3.80 4.56
CA TYR A 16 -7.16 2.48 4.68
C TYR A 16 -5.91 2.52 5.56
N SER A 17 -5.02 3.50 5.33
CA SER A 17 -3.83 3.71 6.16
C SER A 17 -4.19 3.88 7.63
N GLY A 18 -5.17 4.73 7.95
CA GLY A 18 -5.65 4.95 9.31
C GLY A 18 -6.25 3.70 9.96
N ILE A 19 -7.01 2.89 9.21
CA ILE A 19 -7.56 1.62 9.71
C ILE A 19 -6.43 0.62 9.99
N LEU A 20 -5.49 0.44 9.07
CA LEU A 20 -4.37 -0.49 9.21
C LEU A 20 -3.52 -0.12 10.43
N GLN A 21 -3.07 1.14 10.49
CA GLN A 21 -2.25 1.64 11.60
C GLN A 21 -3.02 1.59 12.94
N GLY A 22 -4.32 1.86 12.95
CA GLY A 22 -5.15 1.77 14.15
C GLY A 22 -5.31 0.35 14.71
N PHE A 23 -5.17 -0.67 13.85
CA PHE A 23 -5.20 -2.08 14.26
C PHE A 23 -3.81 -2.66 14.55
N LYS A 24 -2.73 -1.95 14.24
CA LYS A 24 -1.38 -2.40 14.52
C LYS A 24 -1.21 -2.75 16.00
N ASN A 25 -0.54 -3.86 16.29
CA ASN A 25 -0.35 -4.43 17.63
C ASN A 25 -1.65 -4.80 18.38
N SER A 26 -2.80 -4.83 17.70
CA SER A 26 -4.07 -5.27 18.26
C SER A 26 -4.26 -6.77 18.08
N PRO A 27 -4.87 -7.50 19.03
CA PRO A 27 -5.29 -8.89 18.80
C PRO A 27 -6.39 -9.01 17.72
N LYS A 28 -6.92 -7.88 17.24
CA LYS A 28 -7.97 -7.81 16.21
C LYS A 28 -7.43 -7.74 14.78
N THR A 29 -6.11 -7.71 14.57
CA THR A 29 -5.49 -7.69 13.23
C THR A 29 -5.94 -8.85 12.35
N GLN A 30 -6.25 -10.01 12.93
CA GLN A 30 -6.79 -11.16 12.22
C GLN A 30 -8.06 -10.85 11.40
N PHE A 31 -8.87 -9.88 11.83
CA PHE A 31 -10.08 -9.49 11.10
C PHE A 31 -9.76 -8.72 9.82
N LEU A 32 -8.58 -8.10 9.71
CA LEU A 32 -8.15 -7.37 8.52
C LEU A 32 -7.62 -8.30 7.43
N ILE A 33 -7.19 -9.52 7.77
CA ILE A 33 -6.63 -10.48 6.81
C ILE A 33 -7.63 -10.79 5.69
N SER A 34 -8.92 -10.94 6.01
CA SER A 34 -9.96 -11.18 4.99
C SER A 34 -10.19 -10.00 4.04
N TYR A 35 -9.79 -8.78 4.42
CA TYR A 35 -9.95 -7.58 3.62
C TYR A 35 -8.68 -7.19 2.85
N ALA A 36 -7.53 -7.72 3.24
CA ALA A 36 -6.25 -7.45 2.59
C ALA A 36 -6.23 -7.70 1.07
N PRO A 37 -6.84 -8.79 0.54
CA PRO A 37 -6.92 -8.98 -0.92
C PRO A 37 -7.68 -7.86 -1.63
N HIS A 38 -8.70 -7.27 -1.01
CA HIS A 38 -9.47 -6.17 -1.59
C HIS A 38 -8.67 -4.87 -1.64
N ILE A 39 -7.85 -4.62 -0.62
CA ILE A 39 -6.93 -3.46 -0.60
C ILE A 39 -5.88 -3.63 -1.69
N LEU A 40 -5.25 -4.81 -1.78
CA LEU A 40 -4.25 -5.08 -2.83
C LEU A 40 -4.84 -4.98 -4.23
N HIS A 41 -6.07 -5.47 -4.44
CA HIS A 41 -6.75 -5.32 -5.72
C HIS A 41 -7.01 -3.85 -6.07
N PHE A 42 -7.39 -3.03 -5.10
CA PHE A 42 -7.56 -1.59 -5.32
C PHE A 42 -6.24 -0.92 -5.73
N LEU A 43 -5.13 -1.25 -5.06
CA LEU A 43 -3.79 -0.76 -5.42
C LEU A 43 -3.37 -1.23 -6.82
N ASP A 44 -3.62 -2.50 -7.16
CA ASP A 44 -3.35 -3.04 -8.50
C ASP A 44 -4.13 -2.25 -9.57
N SER A 45 -5.41 -1.96 -9.34
CA SER A 45 -6.21 -1.18 -10.29
C SER A 45 -5.68 0.24 -10.49
N LEU A 46 -5.31 0.94 -9.41
CA LEU A 46 -4.72 2.28 -9.50
C LEU A 46 -3.42 2.27 -10.32
N TYR A 47 -2.56 1.28 -10.09
CA TYR A 47 -1.29 1.15 -10.79
C TYR A 47 -1.44 0.78 -12.27
N LEU A 48 -2.32 -0.18 -12.58
CA LEU A 48 -2.53 -0.67 -13.94
C LEU A 48 -3.21 0.36 -14.83
N GLU A 49 -4.16 1.12 -14.29
CA GLU A 49 -4.86 2.17 -15.04
C GLU A 49 -4.01 3.44 -15.19
N LYS A 50 -2.90 3.57 -14.43
CA LYS A 50 -2.04 4.76 -14.36
C LYS A 50 -2.83 6.02 -14.01
N ASP A 51 -3.88 5.87 -13.21
CA ASP A 51 -4.76 6.94 -12.75
C ASP A 51 -4.28 7.44 -11.38
N MET A 52 -3.06 7.97 -11.34
CA MET A 52 -2.44 8.48 -10.11
C MET A 52 -1.60 9.71 -10.42
N ASP A 53 -1.78 10.76 -9.61
CA ASP A 53 -0.75 11.79 -9.44
C ASP A 53 0.25 11.38 -8.36
N ASP A 54 1.30 12.17 -8.17
CA ASP A 54 2.37 11.88 -7.21
C ASP A 54 1.85 11.76 -5.77
N VAL A 55 0.77 12.49 -5.43
CA VAL A 55 0.15 12.43 -4.10
C VAL A 55 -0.55 11.07 -3.91
N VAL A 56 -1.39 10.66 -4.87
CA VAL A 56 -2.05 9.35 -4.84
C VAL A 56 -1.02 8.23 -4.85
N MET A 57 0.02 8.35 -5.68
CA MET A 57 1.10 7.36 -5.80
C MET A 57 1.83 7.18 -4.47
N LYS A 58 2.23 8.29 -3.82
CA LYS A 58 2.83 8.29 -2.49
C LYS A 58 1.92 7.63 -1.45
N THR A 59 0.65 8.01 -1.40
CA THR A 59 -0.27 7.47 -0.39
C THR A 59 -0.55 5.99 -0.65
N ALA A 60 -0.65 5.57 -1.91
CA ALA A 60 -0.88 4.18 -2.31
C ALA A 60 0.30 3.28 -1.92
N ILE A 61 1.55 3.69 -2.17
CA ILE A 61 2.71 2.91 -1.75
C ILE A 61 2.84 2.88 -0.22
N GLY A 62 2.46 3.97 0.46
CA GLY A 62 2.31 4.01 1.92
C GLY A 62 1.31 2.98 2.44
N VAL A 63 0.13 2.85 1.83
CA VAL A 63 -0.87 1.85 2.21
C VAL A 63 -0.34 0.42 2.03
N LEU A 64 0.43 0.14 0.97
CA LEU A 64 1.07 -1.16 0.79
C LEU A 64 2.04 -1.49 1.95
N GLY A 65 2.85 -0.50 2.36
CA GLY A 65 3.73 -0.64 3.51
C GLY A 65 2.98 -0.78 4.83
N ASP A 66 1.90 -0.03 5.04
CA ASP A 66 1.04 -0.13 6.24
C ASP A 66 0.41 -1.52 6.35
N LEU A 67 -0.03 -2.08 5.22
CA LEU A 67 -0.59 -3.42 5.15
C LEU A 67 0.46 -4.47 5.53
N ALA A 68 1.68 -4.34 5.00
CA ALA A 68 2.80 -5.21 5.35
C ALA A 68 3.15 -5.13 6.84
N ASP A 69 3.26 -3.91 7.38
CA ASP A 69 3.66 -3.66 8.76
C ASP A 69 2.57 -4.06 9.77
N THR A 70 1.29 -3.93 9.38
CA THR A 70 0.15 -4.29 10.23
C THR A 70 -0.10 -5.81 10.26
N LEU A 71 -0.05 -6.48 9.10
CA LEU A 71 -0.38 -7.90 8.99
C LEU A 71 0.82 -8.83 9.21
N GLY A 72 2.05 -8.29 9.23
CA GLY A 72 3.27 -9.05 9.52
C GLY A 72 3.44 -10.25 8.59
N SER A 73 3.75 -11.42 9.15
CA SER A 73 3.98 -12.65 8.36
C SER A 73 2.78 -13.11 7.53
N SER A 74 1.56 -12.66 7.86
CA SER A 74 0.38 -12.93 7.03
C SER A 74 0.34 -12.08 5.76
N ALA A 75 1.06 -10.96 5.71
CA ALA A 75 1.09 -10.05 4.57
C ALA A 75 1.93 -10.60 3.41
N GLY A 76 3.06 -11.26 3.71
CA GLY A 76 4.02 -11.71 2.70
C GLY A 76 3.39 -12.52 1.56
N PRO A 77 2.68 -13.62 1.86
CA PRO A 77 2.00 -14.42 0.83
C PRO A 77 0.92 -13.66 0.05
N LEU A 78 0.25 -12.69 0.68
CA LEU A 78 -0.79 -11.89 0.04
C LEU A 78 -0.19 -10.88 -0.94
N ILE A 79 0.87 -10.18 -0.52
CA ILE A 79 1.59 -9.23 -1.37
C ILE A 79 2.25 -9.94 -2.56
N GLN A 80 2.77 -11.15 -2.35
CA GLN A 80 3.33 -11.97 -3.44
C GLN A 80 2.28 -12.44 -4.46
N GLN A 81 1.00 -12.47 -4.10
CA GLN A 81 -0.10 -12.81 -5.02
C GLN A 81 -0.61 -11.61 -5.80
N SER A 82 -0.28 -10.37 -5.38
CA SER A 82 -0.65 -9.17 -6.13
C SER A 82 0.08 -9.14 -7.47
N LEU A 83 -0.64 -8.68 -8.50
CA LEU A 83 -0.15 -8.68 -9.87
C LEU A 83 0.93 -7.62 -10.10
N SER A 84 0.83 -6.49 -9.39
CA SER A 84 1.68 -5.33 -9.66
C SER A 84 2.44 -4.78 -8.45
N SER A 85 2.23 -5.31 -7.23
CA SER A 85 2.89 -4.77 -6.02
C SER A 85 4.41 -4.64 -6.14
N LYS A 86 5.08 -5.58 -6.81
CA LYS A 86 6.53 -5.52 -7.02
C LYS A 86 6.92 -4.42 -7.98
N ASP A 87 6.32 -4.40 -9.17
CA ASP A 87 6.62 -3.42 -10.22
C ASP A 87 6.25 -2.00 -9.76
N PHE A 88 5.13 -1.87 -9.03
CA PHE A 88 4.71 -0.63 -8.39
C PHE A 88 5.74 -0.12 -7.38
N LEU A 89 6.24 -0.99 -6.50
CA LEU A 89 7.29 -0.62 -5.54
C LEU A 89 8.57 -0.18 -6.25
N ASP A 90 9.02 -0.93 -7.26
CA ASP A 90 10.24 -0.62 -8.01
C ASP A 90 10.12 0.71 -8.78
N GLU A 91 8.93 1.03 -9.32
CA GLU A 91 8.62 2.31 -9.94
C GLU A 91 8.68 3.46 -8.93
N CYS A 92 8.04 3.33 -7.76
CA CYS A 92 8.09 4.36 -6.72
C CYS A 92 9.52 4.58 -6.18
N LEU A 93 10.33 3.54 -6.05
CA LEU A 93 11.75 3.65 -5.66
C LEU A 93 12.61 4.39 -6.69
N SER A 94 12.18 4.36 -7.95
CA SER A 94 12.86 5.02 -9.07
C SER A 94 12.29 6.41 -9.37
N SER A 95 11.30 6.88 -8.60
CA SER A 95 10.68 8.19 -8.77
C SER A 95 11.67 9.33 -8.58
N GLU A 96 11.47 10.42 -9.33
CA GLU A 96 12.18 11.69 -9.15
C GLU A 96 11.62 12.52 -7.99
N ASP A 97 10.41 12.19 -7.51
CA ASP A 97 9.82 12.81 -6.33
C ASP A 97 10.37 12.17 -5.05
N ASP A 98 11.09 12.96 -4.25
CA ASP A 98 11.72 12.52 -3.01
C ASP A 98 10.70 11.99 -1.98
N MET A 99 9.48 12.54 -1.94
CA MET A 99 8.45 12.10 -1.00
C MET A 99 7.86 10.73 -1.38
N VAL A 100 7.65 10.49 -2.68
CA VAL A 100 7.24 9.17 -3.19
C VAL A 100 8.32 8.15 -2.88
N LYS A 101 9.58 8.50 -3.13
CA LYS A 101 10.72 7.62 -2.92
C LYS A 101 10.93 7.27 -1.45
N GLU A 102 10.86 8.25 -0.55
CA GLU A 102 10.95 8.02 0.91
C GLU A 102 9.84 7.06 1.38
N SER A 103 8.62 7.25 0.90
CA SER A 103 7.49 6.36 1.23
C SER A 103 7.71 4.93 0.71
N ALA A 104 8.27 4.81 -0.49
CA ALA A 104 8.59 3.51 -1.10
C ALA A 104 9.73 2.79 -0.36
N GLU A 105 10.77 3.51 0.07
CA GLU A 105 11.86 2.94 0.87
C GLU A 105 11.34 2.39 2.20
N TRP A 106 10.44 3.13 2.85
CA TRP A 106 9.77 2.65 4.06
C TRP A 106 8.91 1.41 3.80
N ALA A 107 8.10 1.41 2.73
CA ALA A 107 7.27 0.28 2.35
C ALA A 107 8.12 -0.97 2.04
N LYS A 108 9.23 -0.81 1.32
CA LYS A 108 10.19 -1.89 1.05
C LYS A 108 10.70 -2.53 2.33
N LEU A 109 11.05 -1.73 3.34
CA LEU A 109 11.50 -2.23 4.63
C LEU A 109 10.38 -3.00 5.36
N ALA A 110 9.15 -2.48 5.35
CA ALA A 110 7.99 -3.15 5.95
C ALA A 110 7.69 -4.50 5.28
N ILE A 111 7.67 -4.54 3.94
CA ILE A 111 7.45 -5.75 3.15
C ILE A 111 8.57 -6.77 3.40
N SER A 112 9.83 -6.32 3.43
CA SER A 112 10.98 -7.20 3.70
C SER A 112 10.89 -7.85 5.08
N ARG A 113 10.45 -7.10 6.10
CA ARG A 113 10.18 -7.65 7.43
C ARG A 113 9.03 -8.67 7.41
N ALA A 114 7.95 -8.37 6.69
CA ALA A 114 6.80 -9.26 6.58
C ALA A 114 7.11 -10.59 5.87
N ILE A 115 8.06 -10.61 4.93
CA ILE A 115 8.47 -11.83 4.20
C ILE A 115 9.52 -12.64 4.97
N SER A 116 10.34 -12.00 5.79
CA SER A 116 11.49 -12.66 6.48
C SER A 116 11.11 -13.39 7.77
N VAL A 117 9.84 -13.35 8.18
CA VAL A 117 9.29 -13.97 9.40
C VAL A 117 8.48 -15.20 9.05
#